data_AF-R6QL68-F1
#
_entry.id   AF-R6QL68-F1
#
_cell.length_a   1.000
_cell.length_b   1.000
_cell.length_c   1.000
_cell.angle_alpha   90.00
_cell.angle_beta   90.00
_cell.angle_gamma   90.00
#
_symmetry.space_group_name_H-M   'P 1'
#
loop_
_entity.id
_entity.type
_entity.pdbx_description
1 polymer ?
#
loop_
_entity_poly.entity_id
_entity_poly.type
_entity_poly.pdbx_seq_one_letter_code
_entity_poly.pdbx_strand_id
1 'polypeptide(L)'
;MNRTEILHYLRTNSKVDDKRLLDLIDDCCNEVNKCVRPKTIHRIFDCKVNDDEVIVENQVFKSKRLADNMKGCKRVCIFGATLGTECDRLLRTYASTDITRATVLQACLASKIEEVCDGIEDELKKQGMTLRSRYSPGYFDLDITENKKLFELMDITKRIGLTITGTCQMVPSKSVTAFIGIEND
;
A
#
# COMPACT_ATOMS: atom_id res chain seq x y z
N MET A 1 -5.66 -12.59 -3.10
CA MET A 1 -6.66 -11.52 -3.17
C MET A 1 -7.88 -12.03 -2.46
N ASN A 2 -8.46 -11.21 -1.59
CA ASN A 2 -9.57 -11.63 -0.74
C ASN A 2 -10.90 -11.21 -1.36
N ARG A 3 -11.78 -12.18 -1.62
CA ARG A 3 -13.10 -11.92 -2.24
C ARG A 3 -13.94 -10.96 -1.40
N THR A 4 -13.91 -11.06 -0.08
CA THR A 4 -14.65 -10.18 0.82
C THR A 4 -14.18 -8.72 0.69
N GLU A 5 -12.88 -8.49 0.57
CA GLU A 5 -12.32 -7.15 0.34
C GLU A 5 -12.69 -6.61 -1.04
N ILE A 6 -12.62 -7.44 -2.08
CA ILE A 6 -13.03 -7.05 -3.43
C ILE A 6 -14.50 -6.60 -3.42
N LEU A 7 -15.39 -7.38 -2.79
CA LEU A 7 -16.79 -7.01 -2.64
C LEU A 7 -16.97 -5.72 -1.83
N HIS A 8 -16.15 -5.50 -0.80
CA HIS A 8 -16.14 -4.25 -0.04
C HIS A 8 -15.76 -3.04 -0.92
N TYR A 9 -14.71 -3.15 -1.74
CA TYR A 9 -14.34 -2.10 -2.70
C TYR A 9 -15.42 -1.87 -3.77
N LEU A 10 -16.15 -2.92 -4.15
CA LEU A 10 -17.33 -2.85 -5.02
C LEU A 10 -18.58 -2.33 -4.30
N ARG A 11 -18.51 -1.98 -3.01
CA ARG A 11 -19.65 -1.56 -2.18
C ARG A 11 -20.82 -2.54 -2.23
N THR A 12 -20.48 -3.82 -2.30
CA THR A 12 -21.43 -4.93 -2.43
C THR A 12 -21.38 -5.79 -1.18
N ASN A 13 -22.52 -6.40 -0.82
CA ASN A 13 -22.62 -7.27 0.34
C ASN A 13 -21.70 -8.50 0.18
N SER A 14 -20.96 -8.86 1.24
CA SER A 14 -20.08 -10.04 1.25
C SER A 14 -20.82 -11.37 1.07
N LYS A 15 -22.15 -11.39 1.28
CA LYS A 15 -23.03 -12.56 1.11
C LYS A 15 -23.76 -12.57 -0.25
N VAL A 16 -23.29 -11.81 -1.24
CA VAL A 16 -23.89 -11.82 -2.59
C VAL A 16 -23.74 -13.19 -3.25
N ASP A 17 -24.79 -13.66 -3.92
CA ASP A 17 -24.83 -14.95 -4.64
C ASP A 17 -25.11 -14.75 -6.15
N ASP A 18 -24.79 -13.56 -6.67
CA ASP A 18 -24.86 -13.31 -8.10
C ASP A 18 -23.69 -14.01 -8.80
N LYS A 19 -23.97 -15.18 -9.36
CA LYS A 19 -22.99 -16.00 -10.08
C LYS A 19 -22.25 -15.22 -11.16
N ARG A 20 -22.93 -14.34 -11.91
CA ARG A 20 -22.30 -13.57 -12.99
C ARG A 20 -21.25 -12.60 -12.45
N LEU A 21 -21.55 -11.95 -11.33
CA LEU A 21 -20.60 -11.07 -10.65
C LEU A 21 -19.42 -11.87 -10.09
N LEU A 22 -19.68 -13.01 -9.45
CA LEU A 22 -18.64 -13.85 -8.86
C LEU A 22 -17.69 -14.42 -9.92
N ASP A 23 -18.24 -14.92 -11.03
CA ASP A 23 -17.44 -15.39 -12.17
C ASP A 23 -16.58 -14.26 -12.76
N LEU A 24 -17.14 -13.04 -12.87
CA LEU A 24 -16.39 -11.86 -13.34
C LEU A 24 -15.26 -11.47 -12.39
N ILE A 25 -15.49 -11.56 -11.06
CA ILE A 25 -14.45 -11.31 -10.05
C ILE A 25 -13.32 -12.32 -10.20
N ASP A 26 -13.64 -13.61 -10.36
CA ASP A 26 -12.64 -14.67 -10.50
C ASP A 26 -11.82 -14.50 -11.79
N ASP A 27 -12.47 -14.15 -12.90
CA ASP A 27 -11.79 -13.81 -14.16
C ASP A 27 -10.84 -12.62 -14.00
N CYS A 28 -11.30 -11.54 -13.38
CA CYS A 28 -10.48 -10.35 -13.14
C CYS A 28 -9.31 -10.65 -12.21
N CYS A 29 -9.50 -11.47 -11.18
CA CYS A 29 -8.43 -11.92 -10.29
C CYS A 29 -7.35 -12.71 -11.05
N ASN A 30 -7.78 -13.65 -11.90
CA ASN A 30 -6.88 -14.44 -12.72
C ASN A 30 -6.07 -13.55 -13.68
N GLU A 31 -6.71 -12.55 -14.28
CA GLU A 31 -6.06 -11.62 -15.18
C GLU A 31 -5.05 -10.72 -14.45
N VAL A 32 -5.42 -10.16 -13.29
CA VAL A 32 -4.52 -9.38 -12.43
C VAL A 32 -3.29 -10.20 -12.06
N ASN A 33 -3.46 -11.44 -11.57
CA ASN A 33 -2.35 -12.29 -11.16
C ASN A 33 -1.37 -12.61 -12.30
N LYS A 34 -1.86 -12.76 -13.54
CA LYS A 34 -1.02 -12.99 -14.72
C LYS A 34 -0.30 -11.73 -15.19
N CYS A 35 -0.94 -10.58 -15.02
CA CYS A 35 -0.51 -9.30 -15.59
C CYS A 35 0.51 -8.57 -14.70
N VAL A 36 0.20 -8.40 -13.41
CA VAL A 36 0.99 -7.52 -12.53
C VAL A 36 2.33 -8.15 -12.14
N ARG A 37 3.32 -7.30 -11.86
CA ARG A 37 4.65 -7.71 -11.40
C ARG A 37 5.00 -6.91 -10.15
N PRO A 38 4.54 -7.35 -8.97
CA PRO A 38 4.76 -6.62 -7.75
C PRO A 38 6.25 -6.41 -7.46
N LYS A 39 6.60 -5.22 -7.01
CA LYS A 39 7.93 -4.89 -6.51
C LYS A 39 7.80 -4.21 -5.17
N THR A 40 8.64 -4.61 -4.23
CA THR A 40 8.66 -4.10 -2.86
C THR A 40 10.06 -3.72 -2.46
N ILE A 41 10.16 -2.76 -1.55
CA ILE A 41 11.37 -2.46 -0.80
C ILE A 41 10.94 -2.11 0.62
N HIS A 42 11.59 -2.69 1.62
CA HIS A 42 11.39 -2.35 3.02
C HIS A 42 12.73 -2.31 3.75
N ARG A 43 12.84 -1.45 4.76
CA ARG A 43 14.01 -1.34 5.63
C ARG A 43 13.55 -0.95 7.02
N ILE A 44 14.25 -1.46 8.03
CA ILE A 44 14.05 -1.09 9.42
C ILE A 44 15.07 -0.01 9.79
N PHE A 45 14.59 1.01 10.49
CA PHE A 45 15.39 2.10 11.01
C PHE A 45 15.15 2.24 12.50
N ASP A 46 16.15 2.77 13.20
CA ASP A 46 15.90 3.39 14.50
C ASP A 46 15.04 4.65 14.31
N CYS A 47 14.13 4.89 15.24
CA CYS A 47 13.29 6.07 15.23
C CYS A 47 13.15 6.68 16.61
N LYS A 48 12.98 8.00 16.64
CA LYS A 48 12.58 8.73 17.84
C LYS A 48 11.16 9.25 17.65
N VAL A 49 10.27 8.88 18.57
CA VAL A 49 8.87 9.30 18.58
C VAL A 49 8.69 10.34 19.69
N ASN A 50 8.34 11.55 19.32
CA ASN A 50 7.97 12.63 20.23
C ASN A 50 6.44 12.78 20.27
N ASP A 51 5.89 13.85 20.85
CA ASP A 51 4.44 14.02 21.02
C ASP A 51 3.68 14.27 19.70
N ASP A 52 4.31 14.90 18.71
CA ASP A 52 3.68 15.29 17.44
C ASP A 52 4.54 15.02 16.19
N GLU A 53 5.65 14.29 16.36
CA GLU A 53 6.56 13.98 15.28
C GLU A 53 7.26 12.62 15.46
N VAL A 54 7.65 12.05 14.33
CA VAL A 54 8.52 10.87 14.25
C VAL A 54 9.78 11.25 13.49
N ILE A 55 10.94 10.96 14.06
CA ILE A 55 12.25 11.22 13.48
C ILE A 55 12.88 9.90 13.08
N VAL A 56 13.30 9.80 11.81
CA VAL A 56 13.98 8.63 11.25
C VAL A 56 15.21 9.13 10.52
N GLU A 57 16.40 8.69 10.94
CA GLU A 57 17.68 9.25 10.48
C GLU A 57 17.67 10.80 10.61
N ASN A 58 17.83 11.52 9.48
CA ASN A 58 17.81 12.98 9.42
C ASN A 58 16.45 13.55 8.95
N GLN A 59 15.42 12.71 8.84
CA GLN A 59 14.10 13.11 8.35
C GLN A 59 13.12 13.23 9.52
N VAL A 60 12.38 14.35 9.55
CA VAL A 60 11.35 14.63 10.57
C VAL A 60 9.98 14.59 9.92
N PHE A 61 9.11 13.72 10.40
CA PHE A 61 7.72 13.57 9.95
C PHE A 61 6.78 14.17 10.99
N LYS A 62 6.18 15.32 10.68
CA LYS A 62 5.25 16.02 11.59
C LYS A 62 3.85 15.47 11.42
N SER A 63 3.37 14.76 12.44
CA SER A 63 2.02 14.19 12.49
C SER A 63 1.79 13.65 13.90
N LYS A 64 0.76 14.18 14.57
CA LYS A 64 0.36 13.71 15.89
C LYS A 64 -0.23 12.31 15.82
N ARG A 65 -0.98 12.00 14.76
CA ARG A 65 -1.56 10.66 14.58
C ARG A 65 -0.51 9.59 14.28
N LEU A 66 0.53 9.91 13.51
CA LEU A 66 1.67 9.02 13.30
C LEU A 66 2.42 8.80 14.61
N ALA A 67 2.69 9.86 15.36
CA ALA A 67 3.36 9.79 16.66
C ALA A 67 2.57 8.94 17.67
N ASP A 68 1.24 9.15 17.77
CA ASP A 68 0.34 8.35 18.60
C ASP A 68 0.35 6.87 18.18
N ASN A 69 0.29 6.59 16.87
CA ASN A 69 0.35 5.22 16.33
C ASN A 69 1.68 4.53 16.67
N MET A 70 2.78 5.27 16.64
CA MET A 70 4.12 4.75 16.90
C MET A 70 4.58 4.92 18.34
N LYS A 71 3.70 5.33 19.26
CA LYS A 71 4.06 5.61 20.65
C LYS A 71 4.75 4.41 21.30
N GLY A 72 5.94 4.67 21.86
CA GLY A 72 6.80 3.67 22.52
C GLY A 72 7.69 2.86 21.56
N CYS A 73 7.53 2.99 20.24
CA CYS A 73 8.38 2.29 19.28
C CYS A 73 9.77 2.94 19.22
N LYS A 74 10.82 2.12 19.22
CA LYS A 74 12.21 2.55 18.99
C LYS A 74 12.69 2.27 17.57
N ARG A 75 11.95 1.42 16.85
CA ARG A 75 12.23 1.05 15.47
C ARG A 75 10.99 1.19 14.62
N VAL A 76 11.20 1.44 13.34
CA VAL A 76 10.16 1.55 12.33
C VAL A 76 10.59 0.83 11.07
N CYS A 77 9.69 0.03 10.52
CA CYS A 77 9.83 -0.42 9.14
C CYS A 77 9.20 0.64 8.23
N ILE A 78 9.98 1.11 7.26
CA ILE A 78 9.48 1.93 6.16
C ILE A 78 9.52 1.07 4.91
N PHE A 79 8.45 1.10 4.12
CA PHE A 79 8.39 0.35 2.87
C PHE A 79 7.73 1.13 1.73
N GLY A 80 8.01 0.67 0.52
CA GLY A 80 7.30 0.99 -0.70
C GLY A 80 6.92 -0.30 -1.45
N ALA A 81 5.71 -0.35 -1.99
CA ALA A 81 5.17 -1.45 -2.77
C ALA A 81 4.46 -0.91 -4.01
N THR A 82 4.57 -1.61 -5.13
CA THR A 82 3.85 -1.26 -6.37
C THR A 82 3.48 -2.52 -7.15
N LEU A 83 2.34 -2.50 -7.84
CA LEU A 83 1.94 -3.57 -8.77
C LEU A 83 2.57 -3.44 -10.18
N GLY A 84 3.31 -2.35 -10.43
CA GLY A 84 3.92 -2.08 -11.74
C GLY A 84 2.99 -1.33 -12.71
N THR A 85 3.55 -0.79 -13.79
CA THR A 85 2.79 -0.01 -14.80
C THR A 85 1.75 -0.84 -15.56
N GLU A 86 1.89 -2.17 -15.51
CA GLU A 86 1.02 -3.15 -16.11
C GLU A 86 -0.39 -3.08 -15.54
N CYS A 87 -0.56 -2.74 -14.25
CA CYS A 87 -1.90 -2.56 -13.67
C CYS A 87 -2.67 -1.40 -14.33
N ASP A 88 -1.98 -0.29 -14.59
CA ASP A 88 -2.58 0.90 -15.19
C ASP A 88 -2.93 0.64 -16.66
N ARG A 89 -2.10 -0.12 -17.37
CA ARG A 89 -2.37 -0.56 -18.75
C ARG A 89 -3.58 -1.49 -18.83
N LEU A 90 -3.66 -2.46 -17.91
CA LEU A 90 -4.78 -3.39 -17.81
C LEU A 90 -6.10 -2.63 -17.60
N LEU A 91 -6.13 -1.67 -16.67
CA LEU A 91 -7.30 -0.84 -16.43
C LEU A 91 -7.71 -0.02 -17.66
N ARG A 92 -6.75 0.60 -18.35
CA ARG A 92 -7.02 1.40 -19.56
C ARG A 92 -7.59 0.56 -20.71
N THR A 93 -7.25 -0.72 -20.78
CA THR A 93 -7.75 -1.63 -21.82
C THR A 93 -9.28 -1.75 -21.78
N TYR A 94 -9.88 -1.72 -20.59
CA TYR A 94 -11.32 -1.90 -20.41
C TYR A 94 -12.08 -0.61 -20.08
N ALA A 95 -11.38 0.49 -19.79
CA ALA A 95 -11.98 1.74 -19.31
C ALA A 95 -13.06 2.35 -20.23
N SER A 96 -13.00 2.08 -21.55
CA SER A 96 -13.96 2.60 -22.53
C SER A 96 -14.87 1.54 -23.17
N THR A 97 -14.50 0.25 -23.05
CA THR A 97 -15.20 -0.86 -23.73
C THR A 97 -16.00 -1.73 -22.77
N ASP A 98 -15.61 -1.81 -21.50
CA ASP A 98 -16.29 -2.60 -20.46
C ASP A 98 -16.08 -1.95 -19.09
N ILE A 99 -16.94 -0.98 -18.78
CA ILE A 99 -16.89 -0.21 -17.52
C ILE A 99 -17.09 -1.12 -16.30
N THR A 100 -17.94 -2.15 -16.43
CA THR A 100 -18.18 -3.10 -15.35
C THR A 100 -16.91 -3.89 -15.04
N ARG A 101 -16.25 -4.47 -16.06
CA ARG A 101 -14.98 -5.17 -15.87
C ARG A 101 -13.88 -4.25 -15.37
N ALA A 102 -13.78 -3.02 -15.88
CA ALA A 102 -12.82 -2.03 -15.38
C ALA A 102 -13.02 -1.73 -13.88
N THR A 103 -14.27 -1.64 -13.43
CA THR A 103 -14.62 -1.43 -12.02
C THR A 103 -14.23 -2.63 -11.15
N VAL A 104 -14.49 -3.86 -11.62
CA VAL A 104 -14.08 -5.08 -10.93
C VAL A 104 -12.55 -5.20 -10.88
N LEU A 105 -11.86 -4.91 -11.97
CA LEU A 105 -10.39 -4.86 -12.02
C LEU A 105 -9.81 -3.84 -11.02
N GLN A 106 -10.42 -2.66 -10.88
CA GLN A 106 -9.99 -1.68 -9.86
C GLN A 106 -10.04 -2.26 -8.44
N ALA A 107 -11.11 -2.98 -8.12
CA ALA A 107 -11.31 -3.63 -6.82
C ALA A 107 -10.33 -4.80 -6.62
N CYS A 108 -10.13 -5.64 -7.63
CA CYS A 108 -9.13 -6.72 -7.60
C CYS A 108 -7.72 -6.17 -7.39
N LEU A 109 -7.35 -5.11 -8.11
CA LEU A 109 -6.04 -4.46 -7.96
C LEU A 109 -5.86 -3.80 -6.59
N ALA A 110 -6.92 -3.25 -6.00
CA ALA A 110 -6.89 -2.73 -4.63
C ALA A 110 -6.62 -3.86 -3.63
N SER A 111 -7.35 -4.97 -3.68
CA SER A 111 -7.06 -6.14 -2.82
C SER A 111 -5.68 -6.75 -3.11
N LYS A 112 -5.19 -6.69 -4.36
CA LYS A 112 -3.87 -7.22 -4.70
C LYS A 112 -2.72 -6.43 -4.10
N ILE A 113 -2.80 -5.10 -4.06
CA ILE A 113 -1.75 -4.30 -3.41
C ILE A 113 -1.78 -4.48 -1.89
N GLU A 114 -2.95 -4.64 -1.27
CA GLU A 114 -3.04 -4.97 0.16
C GLU A 114 -2.41 -6.33 0.46
N GLU A 115 -2.68 -7.37 -0.34
CA GLU A 115 -2.01 -8.69 -0.21
C GLU A 115 -0.48 -8.58 -0.24
N VAL A 116 0.07 -7.70 -1.10
CA VAL A 116 1.51 -7.46 -1.18
C VAL A 116 2.04 -6.77 0.08
N CYS A 117 1.31 -5.78 0.60
CA CYS A 117 1.67 -5.09 1.85
C CYS A 117 1.58 -6.03 3.06
N ASP A 118 0.55 -6.87 3.12
CA ASP A 118 0.36 -7.88 4.18
C ASP A 118 1.50 -8.90 4.17
N GLY A 119 2.00 -9.28 2.99
CA GLY A 119 3.19 -10.12 2.86
C GLY A 119 4.44 -9.54 3.53
N ILE A 120 4.66 -8.22 3.43
CA ILE A 120 5.76 -7.54 4.13
C ILE A 120 5.57 -7.62 5.65
N GLU A 121 4.35 -7.39 6.14
CA GLU A 121 4.05 -7.52 7.56
C GLU A 121 4.26 -8.95 8.07
N ASP A 122 3.82 -9.95 7.31
CA ASP A 122 3.97 -11.35 7.68
C ASP A 122 5.44 -11.77 7.73
N GLU A 123 6.28 -11.26 6.82
CA GLU A 123 7.73 -11.45 6.87
C GLU A 123 8.35 -10.86 8.15
N LEU A 124 7.92 -9.68 8.56
CA LEU A 124 8.41 -9.04 9.80
C LEU A 124 7.89 -9.76 11.05
N LYS A 125 6.61 -10.17 11.07
CA LYS A 125 6.01 -10.95 12.17
C LYS A 125 6.70 -12.31 12.33
N LYS A 126 7.07 -12.97 11.23
CA LYS A 126 7.85 -14.23 11.24
C LYS A 126 9.25 -14.06 11.85
N GLN A 127 9.80 -12.84 11.83
CA GLN A 127 11.04 -12.51 12.51
C GLN A 127 10.84 -12.20 14.01
N GLY A 128 9.62 -12.36 14.53
CA GLY A 128 9.28 -12.14 15.94
C GLY A 128 8.89 -10.70 16.28
N MET A 129 8.68 -9.85 15.27
CA MET A 129 8.34 -8.43 15.51
C MET A 129 6.85 -8.24 15.80
N THR A 130 6.55 -7.45 16.83
CA THR A 130 5.19 -6.93 17.08
C THR A 130 5.02 -5.61 16.37
N LEU A 131 4.06 -5.55 15.44
CA LEU A 131 3.86 -4.42 14.53
C LEU A 131 2.65 -3.57 14.92
N ARG A 132 2.81 -2.25 14.82
CA ARG A 132 1.70 -1.28 14.76
C ARG A 132 1.03 -1.34 13.39
N SER A 133 -0.16 -0.75 13.27
CA SER A 133 -0.83 -0.65 11.97
C SER A 133 -0.05 0.26 11.01
N ARG A 134 -0.16 -0.05 9.71
CA ARG A 134 0.42 0.75 8.63
C ARG A 134 -0.11 2.18 8.68
N TYR A 135 0.79 3.14 8.48
CA TYR A 135 0.45 4.55 8.39
C TYR A 135 1.14 5.17 7.18
N SER A 136 0.42 5.87 6.30
CA SER A 136 0.98 6.39 5.04
C SER A 136 0.81 7.90 4.92
N PRO A 137 1.73 8.62 4.24
CA PRO A 137 1.50 10.02 3.87
C PRO A 137 0.22 10.20 3.04
N GLY A 138 -0.52 11.29 3.31
CA GLY A 138 -1.85 11.54 2.75
C GLY A 138 -3.01 11.02 3.62
N TYR A 139 -2.72 10.32 4.73
CA TYR A 139 -3.72 9.93 5.73
C TYR A 139 -3.68 10.82 6.97
N PHE A 140 -4.88 11.11 7.49
CA PHE A 140 -5.13 11.98 8.64
C PHE A 140 -4.37 13.31 8.56
N ASP A 141 -3.39 13.54 9.45
CA ASP A 141 -2.62 14.79 9.57
C ASP A 141 -1.20 14.69 9.01
N LEU A 142 -0.83 13.58 8.35
CA LEU A 142 0.45 13.45 7.66
C LEU A 142 0.31 13.86 6.20
N ASP A 143 0.91 14.98 5.83
CA ASP A 143 0.77 15.55 4.50
C ASP A 143 1.33 14.62 3.40
N ILE A 144 0.68 14.55 2.24
CA ILE A 144 1.10 13.70 1.12
C ILE A 144 2.50 14.05 0.61
N THR A 145 2.97 15.29 0.81
CA THR A 145 4.32 15.73 0.45
C THR A 145 5.42 15.02 1.22
N GLU A 146 5.10 14.41 2.36
CA GLU A 146 6.01 13.59 3.16
C GLU A 146 6.46 12.32 2.42
N ASN A 147 5.75 11.92 1.34
CA ASN A 147 6.24 10.89 0.42
C ASN A 147 7.62 11.23 -0.15
N LYS A 148 7.96 12.52 -0.36
CA LYS A 148 9.30 12.91 -0.85
C LYS A 148 10.42 12.39 0.05
N LYS A 149 10.24 12.50 1.37
CA LYS A 149 11.22 12.06 2.37
C LYS A 149 11.34 10.54 2.38
N LEU A 150 10.20 9.82 2.27
CA LEU A 150 10.22 8.35 2.14
C LEU A 150 10.98 7.89 0.89
N PHE A 151 10.74 8.55 -0.24
CA PHE A 151 11.39 8.22 -1.51
C PHE A 151 12.89 8.46 -1.47
N GLU A 152 13.33 9.55 -0.84
CA GLU A 152 14.75 9.88 -0.63
C GLU A 152 15.42 8.88 0.34
N LEU A 153 14.82 8.65 1.51
CA LEU A 153 15.38 7.78 2.54
C LEU A 153 15.59 6.33 2.06
N MET A 154 14.72 5.87 1.16
CA MET A 154 14.65 4.48 0.70
C MET A 154 15.15 4.25 -0.72
N ASP A 155 15.57 5.29 -1.45
CA ASP A 155 15.90 5.23 -2.89
C ASP A 155 14.79 4.56 -3.74
N ILE A 156 13.51 4.78 -3.39
CA ILE A 156 12.36 4.00 -3.90
C ILE A 156 12.33 3.95 -5.44
N THR A 157 12.48 5.11 -6.08
CA THR A 157 12.48 5.23 -7.55
C THR A 157 13.53 4.34 -8.19
N LYS A 158 14.76 4.35 -7.67
CA LYS A 158 15.88 3.59 -8.24
C LYS A 158 15.73 2.10 -8.01
N ARG A 159 15.14 1.70 -6.88
CA ARG A 159 15.08 0.30 -6.42
C ARG A 159 13.91 -0.46 -7.03
N ILE A 160 12.73 0.15 -7.05
CA ILE A 160 11.49 -0.54 -7.48
C ILE A 160 10.77 0.16 -8.64
N GLY A 161 11.25 1.32 -9.10
CA GLY A 161 10.66 2.04 -10.23
C GLY A 161 9.34 2.76 -9.90
N LEU A 162 8.95 2.78 -8.62
CA LEU A 162 7.84 3.59 -8.12
C LEU A 162 8.29 5.06 -8.05
N THR A 163 7.50 5.97 -8.60
CA THR A 163 7.78 7.42 -8.67
C THR A 163 6.65 8.23 -8.01
N ILE A 164 6.88 9.51 -7.76
CA ILE A 164 5.84 10.48 -7.41
C ILE A 164 5.73 11.60 -8.44
N THR A 165 4.52 12.10 -8.67
CA THR A 165 4.26 13.29 -9.50
C THR A 165 4.64 14.58 -8.76
N GLY A 166 4.51 15.72 -9.44
CA GLY A 166 4.65 17.05 -8.81
C GLY A 166 3.64 17.31 -7.69
N THR A 167 2.51 16.60 -7.67
CA THR A 167 1.49 16.63 -6.61
C THR A 167 1.66 15.51 -5.58
N CYS A 168 2.80 14.82 -5.59
CA CYS A 168 3.16 13.74 -4.66
C CYS A 168 2.27 12.48 -4.74
N GLN A 169 1.50 12.33 -5.82
CA GLN A 169 0.78 11.09 -6.12
C GLN A 169 1.74 10.04 -6.67
N MET A 170 1.55 8.79 -6.27
CA MET A 170 2.39 7.68 -6.71
C MET A 170 2.04 7.23 -8.13
N VAL A 171 3.09 6.88 -8.89
CA VAL A 171 2.99 6.27 -10.23
C VAL A 171 3.97 5.09 -10.27
N PRO A 172 3.51 3.84 -10.51
CA PRO A 172 2.16 3.40 -10.91
C PRO A 172 1.04 3.65 -9.89
N SER A 173 -0.23 3.65 -10.34
CA SER A 173 -1.36 4.07 -9.49
C SER A 173 -1.69 3.12 -8.33
N LYS A 174 -1.38 1.83 -8.46
CA LYS A 174 -1.56 0.82 -7.40
C LYS A 174 -0.25 0.60 -6.67
N SER A 175 0.04 1.55 -5.79
CA SER A 175 1.26 1.61 -5.00
C SER A 175 0.97 2.12 -3.60
N VAL A 176 1.79 1.71 -2.64
CA VAL A 176 1.70 2.08 -1.22
C VAL A 176 3.10 2.41 -0.71
N THR A 177 3.20 3.46 0.10
CA THR A 177 4.37 3.72 0.94
C THR A 177 3.89 3.98 2.36
N ALA A 178 4.46 3.29 3.34
CA ALA A 178 3.98 3.41 4.71
C ALA A 178 5.08 3.18 5.75
N PHE A 179 4.78 3.64 6.96
CA PHE A 179 5.45 3.34 8.20
C PHE A 179 4.75 2.20 8.91
N ILE A 180 5.53 1.34 9.57
CA ILE A 180 5.07 0.32 10.49
C ILE A 180 5.94 0.40 11.74
N GLY A 181 5.38 0.94 12.83
CA GLY A 181 6.08 0.96 14.13
C GLY A 181 6.31 -0.45 14.66
N ILE A 182 7.45 -0.68 15.32
CA ILE A 182 7.81 -1.97 15.92
C ILE A 182 7.84 -1.80 17.44
N GLU A 183 6.94 -2.50 18.14
CA GLU A 183 6.62 -2.22 19.56
C GLU A 183 7.68 -2.66 20.56
N ASN A 184 8.46 -3.71 20.29
CA ASN A 184 9.48 -4.18 21.24
C ASN A 184 10.70 -4.80 20.53
N ASP A 185 11.87 -4.51 21.12
CA ASP A 185 12.99 -5.43 21.37
C ASP A 185 13.19 -5.43 22.90
#